data_AF-A0AAD5MZF6-F1
#
_entry.id   AF-A0AAD5MZF6-F1
#
_cell.length_a   1.000
_cell.length_b   1.000
_cell.length_c   1.000
_cell.angle_alpha   90.00
_cell.angle_beta   90.00
_cell.angle_gamma   90.00
#
_symmetry.space_group_name_H-M   'P 1'
#
loop_
_entity.id
_entity.type
_entity.pdbx_description
1 polymer ?
#
loop_
_entity_poly.entity_id
_entity_poly.type
_entity_poly.pdbx_seq_one_letter_code
_entity_poly.pdbx_strand_id
1 'polypeptide(L)'
;MSLFQFKLVTEILGRSEPDIARRQGIQVGMYSGEMENNDGRFSRLNVGDENPQMLTDGDGRRWIICLKQEFRNMLAANQHLACSLGLDYVGFPCQAHRYVLADAFLYGLADCLQGEAAAEAQTWLSALGEHLPEDVRRKLATPWKRGGELFCERHRSERNSCCAAVTVSRASFIILYSVQQLLK
;
A
#
# COMPACT_ATOMS: atom_id res chain seq x y z
N MET A 1 12.32 -16.57 -17.73
CA MET A 1 12.01 -15.90 -16.45
C MET A 1 12.46 -16.79 -15.30
N SER A 2 13.22 -16.25 -14.34
CA SER A 2 13.66 -17.02 -13.16
C SER A 2 12.49 -17.29 -12.21
N LEU A 3 12.62 -18.31 -11.35
CA LEU A 3 11.62 -18.62 -10.32
C LEU A 3 11.33 -17.41 -9.41
N PHE A 4 12.37 -16.62 -9.12
CA PHE A 4 12.26 -15.41 -8.32
C PHE A 4 11.45 -14.31 -9.04
N GLN A 5 11.75 -14.05 -10.32
CA GLN A 5 11.03 -13.07 -11.13
C GLN A 5 9.56 -13.43 -11.28
N PHE A 6 9.27 -14.72 -11.51
CA PHE A 6 7.90 -15.21 -11.57
C PHE A 6 7.16 -14.97 -10.25
N LYS A 7 7.74 -15.38 -9.12
CA LYS A 7 7.13 -15.16 -7.79
C LYS A 7 6.88 -13.68 -7.51
N LEU A 8 7.81 -12.80 -7.86
CA LEU A 8 7.64 -11.35 -7.67
C LEU A 8 6.48 -10.80 -8.49
N VAL A 9 6.39 -11.15 -9.77
CA VAL A 9 5.30 -10.71 -10.65
C VAL A 9 3.96 -11.23 -10.13
N THR A 10 3.90 -12.51 -9.77
CA THR A 10 2.72 -13.15 -9.19
C THR A 10 2.25 -12.43 -7.92
N GLU A 11 3.18 -12.04 -7.03
CA GLU A 11 2.89 -11.30 -5.80
C GLU A 11 2.35 -9.89 -6.06
N ILE A 12 2.96 -9.16 -7.01
CA ILE A 12 2.47 -7.83 -7.42
C ILE A 12 1.07 -7.98 -8.02
N LEU A 13 0.92 -8.90 -8.96
CA LEU A 13 -0.32 -9.16 -9.69
C LEU A 13 -1.48 -9.46 -8.78
N GLY A 14 -1.37 -10.47 -7.91
CA GLY A 14 -2.53 -10.81 -7.10
C GLY A 14 -2.81 -9.82 -5.97
N ARG A 15 -1.92 -8.85 -5.71
CA ARG A 15 -2.22 -7.70 -4.84
C ARG A 15 -2.85 -6.53 -5.59
N SER A 16 -2.43 -6.25 -6.82
CA SER A 16 -2.95 -5.13 -7.63
C SER A 16 -4.17 -5.50 -8.48
N GLU A 17 -4.31 -6.77 -8.84
CA GLU A 17 -5.31 -7.33 -9.76
C GLU A 17 -5.80 -8.69 -9.24
N PRO A 18 -6.38 -8.75 -8.02
CA PRO A 18 -6.78 -9.99 -7.36
C PRO A 18 -7.75 -10.85 -8.19
N ASP A 19 -8.68 -10.24 -8.93
CA ASP A 19 -9.64 -11.00 -9.76
C ASP A 19 -9.01 -11.63 -10.99
N ILE A 20 -8.02 -10.96 -11.58
CA ILE A 20 -7.27 -11.51 -12.73
C ILE A 20 -6.36 -12.63 -12.24
N ALA A 21 -5.65 -12.41 -11.14
CA ALA A 21 -4.83 -13.43 -10.50
C ALA A 21 -5.65 -14.68 -10.14
N ARG A 22 -6.81 -14.51 -9.49
CA ARG A 22 -7.72 -15.63 -9.15
C ARG A 22 -8.15 -16.41 -10.40
N ARG A 23 -8.56 -15.72 -11.47
CA ARG A 23 -8.93 -16.35 -12.76
C ARG A 23 -7.78 -17.12 -13.40
N GLN A 24 -6.54 -16.75 -13.13
CA GLN A 24 -5.32 -17.42 -13.60
C GLN A 24 -4.80 -18.49 -12.64
N GLY A 25 -5.53 -18.81 -11.56
CA GLY A 25 -5.11 -19.78 -10.55
C GLY A 25 -3.94 -19.30 -9.67
N ILE A 26 -3.66 -17.99 -9.68
CA ILE A 26 -2.66 -17.36 -8.84
C ILE A 26 -3.31 -16.97 -7.50
N GLN A 27 -2.77 -17.49 -6.41
CA GLN A 27 -3.17 -17.13 -5.04
C GLN A 27 -2.03 -16.42 -4.34
N VAL A 28 -2.27 -15.20 -3.83
CA VAL A 28 -1.29 -14.42 -3.07
C VAL A 28 -1.92 -13.72 -1.88
N GLY A 29 -1.18 -13.60 -0.78
CA GLY A 29 -1.62 -12.89 0.42
C GLY A 29 -2.88 -13.48 1.08
N MET A 30 -3.74 -12.63 1.61
CA MET A 30 -4.98 -13.01 2.33
C MET A 30 -6.10 -13.54 1.41
N TYR A 31 -5.81 -13.85 0.15
CA TYR A 31 -6.78 -14.30 -0.86
C TYR A 31 -6.62 -15.78 -1.22
N SER A 32 -6.00 -16.57 -0.33
CA SER A 32 -6.17 -18.01 -0.35
C SER A 32 -7.61 -18.35 0.00
N GLY A 33 -8.20 -19.34 -0.68
CA GLY A 33 -9.61 -19.72 -0.51
C GLY A 33 -10.06 -20.09 0.91
N GLU A 34 -9.13 -20.15 1.87
CA GLU A 34 -9.40 -20.40 3.29
C GLU A 34 -9.69 -19.12 4.11
N MET A 35 -9.23 -17.93 3.66
CA MET A 35 -9.49 -16.64 4.33
C MET A 35 -10.69 -15.87 3.75
N GLU A 36 -11.34 -16.39 2.71
CA GLU A 36 -12.71 -16.01 2.31
C GLU A 36 -13.78 -16.57 3.29
N ASN A 37 -13.36 -17.10 4.45
CA ASN A 37 -14.24 -17.14 5.60
C ASN A 37 -14.55 -15.71 5.99
N ASN A 38 -15.73 -15.28 5.53
CA ASN A 38 -16.42 -14.05 5.85
C ASN A 38 -16.43 -13.86 7.38
N ASP A 39 -15.36 -13.29 7.95
CA ASP A 39 -15.31 -12.94 9.37
C ASP A 39 -16.42 -11.91 9.55
N GLY A 40 -17.51 -12.33 10.22
CA GLY A 40 -18.76 -11.58 10.32
C GLY A 40 -18.62 -10.19 10.96
N ARG A 41 -17.42 -9.82 11.39
CA ARG A 41 -17.05 -8.47 11.82
C ARG A 41 -16.77 -7.52 10.65
N PHE A 42 -16.22 -7.99 9.53
CA PHE A 42 -15.92 -7.16 8.35
C PHE A 42 -17.08 -7.08 7.35
N SER A 43 -18.01 -8.04 7.37
CA SER A 43 -19.26 -8.01 6.59
C SER A 43 -20.20 -6.85 6.97
N ARG A 44 -19.94 -6.17 8.08
CA ARG A 44 -20.65 -4.93 8.47
C ARG A 44 -20.27 -3.70 7.64
N LEU A 45 -19.21 -3.80 6.84
CA LEU A 45 -18.83 -2.78 5.85
C LEU A 45 -19.44 -3.05 4.46
N ASN A 46 -20.34 -4.04 4.33
CA ASN A 46 -21.05 -4.32 3.08
C ASN A 46 -21.88 -3.09 2.67
N VAL A 47 -21.45 -2.42 1.60
CA VAL A 47 -22.28 -1.47 0.85
C VAL A 47 -22.69 -2.17 -0.45
N GLY A 48 -23.81 -2.90 -0.44
CA GLY A 48 -24.34 -3.64 -1.60
C GLY A 48 -23.92 -5.12 -1.69
N ASP A 49 -24.15 -5.74 -2.85
CA ASP A 49 -23.80 -7.14 -3.20
C ASP A 49 -22.31 -7.32 -3.55
N GLU A 50 -21.53 -6.25 -3.58
CA GLU A 50 -20.10 -6.28 -3.88
C GLU A 50 -19.31 -6.59 -2.60
N ASN A 51 -18.33 -7.51 -2.69
CA ASN A 51 -17.49 -7.86 -1.56
C ASN A 51 -16.70 -6.61 -1.10
N PRO A 52 -16.95 -6.04 0.09
CA PRO A 52 -16.32 -4.79 0.54
C PRO A 52 -14.81 -4.94 0.76
N GLN A 53 -14.29 -6.18 0.71
CA GLN A 53 -12.85 -6.46 0.74
C GLN A 53 -12.15 -6.15 -0.60
N MET A 54 -12.90 -5.75 -1.63
CA MET A 54 -12.41 -5.51 -2.98
C MET A 54 -12.78 -4.10 -3.46
N LEU A 55 -12.09 -3.10 -2.93
CA LEU A 55 -12.11 -1.75 -3.50
C LEU A 55 -11.34 -1.77 -4.84
N THR A 56 -12.06 -1.91 -5.94
CA THR A 56 -11.52 -1.96 -7.30
C THR A 56 -12.05 -0.84 -8.18
N ASP A 57 -11.31 -0.49 -9.23
CA ASP A 57 -11.81 0.33 -10.33
C ASP A 57 -12.84 -0.45 -11.18
N GLY A 58 -13.39 0.20 -12.21
CA GLY A 58 -14.36 -0.40 -13.13
C GLY A 58 -13.84 -1.61 -13.91
N ASP A 59 -12.53 -1.86 -13.90
CA ASP A 59 -11.89 -3.03 -14.52
C ASP A 59 -11.56 -4.14 -13.49
N GLY A 60 -12.01 -4.01 -12.23
CA GLY A 60 -11.74 -4.99 -11.18
C GLY A 60 -10.30 -4.91 -10.63
N ARG A 61 -9.63 -3.77 -10.79
CA ARG A 61 -8.24 -3.60 -10.35
C ARG A 61 -8.11 -2.65 -9.16
N ARG A 62 -7.14 -2.89 -8.29
CA ARG A 62 -6.92 -2.05 -7.11
C ARG A 62 -6.02 -0.86 -7.41
N TRP A 63 -6.29 0.24 -6.73
CA TRP A 63 -5.36 1.37 -6.67
C TRP A 63 -4.18 1.07 -5.75
N ILE A 64 -3.00 1.55 -6.15
CA ILE A 64 -1.78 1.46 -5.35
C ILE A 64 -1.61 2.78 -4.60
N ILE A 65 -1.80 2.75 -3.29
CA ILE A 65 -1.48 3.91 -2.45
C ILE A 65 0.04 4.06 -2.37
N CYS A 66 0.55 5.22 -2.75
CA CYS A 66 1.98 5.49 -2.85
C CYS A 66 2.35 6.80 -2.15
N LEU A 67 3.52 6.82 -1.52
CA LEU A 67 4.08 8.07 -1.00
C LEU A 67 4.46 8.99 -2.16
N LYS A 68 4.15 10.29 -2.03
CA LYS A 68 4.39 11.29 -3.08
C LYS A 68 5.84 11.31 -3.57
N GLN A 69 6.79 11.21 -2.64
CA GLN A 69 8.23 11.19 -2.93
C GLN A 69 8.67 9.89 -3.63
N GLU A 70 7.94 8.79 -3.47
CA GLU A 70 8.28 7.48 -4.06
C GLU A 70 7.59 7.23 -5.40
N PHE A 71 6.55 8.00 -5.74
CA PHE A 71 5.70 7.77 -6.91
C PHE A 71 6.49 7.58 -8.21
N ARG A 72 7.43 8.47 -8.51
CA ARG A 72 8.23 8.41 -9.76
C ARG A 72 9.13 7.17 -9.80
N ASN A 73 9.75 6.82 -8.67
CA ASN A 73 10.62 5.66 -8.57
C ASN A 73 9.82 4.37 -8.71
N MET A 74 8.64 4.30 -8.07
CA MET A 74 7.75 3.14 -8.16
C MET A 74 7.24 2.92 -9.58
N LEU A 75 6.83 3.99 -10.27
CA LEU A 75 6.37 3.91 -11.66
C LEU A 75 7.50 3.43 -12.58
N ALA A 76 8.69 4.04 -12.48
CA ALA A 76 9.84 3.65 -13.28
C ALA A 76 10.29 2.22 -13.00
N ALA A 77 10.29 1.79 -11.73
CA ALA A 77 10.65 0.42 -11.34
C ALA A 77 9.69 -0.61 -11.95
N ASN A 78 8.39 -0.35 -11.92
CA ASN A 78 7.38 -1.24 -12.51
C ASN A 78 7.45 -1.26 -14.04
N GLN A 79 7.68 -0.12 -14.69
CA GLN A 79 7.94 -0.05 -16.14
C GLN A 79 9.16 -0.87 -16.53
N HIS A 80 10.28 -0.68 -15.81
CA HIS A 80 11.49 -1.45 -16.04
C HIS A 80 11.28 -2.95 -15.82
N LEU A 81 10.57 -3.34 -14.76
CA LEU A 81 10.24 -4.74 -14.48
C LEU A 81 9.37 -5.35 -15.58
N ALA A 82 8.32 -4.65 -16.03
CA ALA A 82 7.45 -5.10 -17.11
C ALA A 82 8.22 -5.29 -18.42
N CYS A 83 9.03 -4.30 -18.81
CA CYS A 83 9.88 -4.39 -20.01
C CYS A 83 10.88 -5.54 -19.93
N SER A 84 11.55 -5.70 -18.77
CA SER A 84 12.56 -6.75 -18.57
C SER A 84 11.97 -8.16 -18.64
N LEU A 85 10.68 -8.32 -18.34
CA LEU A 85 9.98 -9.60 -18.34
C LEU A 85 9.12 -9.79 -19.59
N GLY A 86 9.05 -8.81 -20.49
CA GLY A 86 8.21 -8.87 -21.69
C GLY A 86 6.72 -8.91 -21.36
N LEU A 87 6.28 -8.25 -20.27
CA LEU A 87 4.86 -8.16 -19.93
C LEU A 87 4.18 -7.19 -20.90
N ASP A 88 3.25 -7.70 -21.70
CA ASP A 88 2.54 -6.97 -22.76
C ASP A 88 1.07 -6.68 -22.44
N TYR A 89 0.56 -7.22 -21.32
CA TYR A 89 -0.84 -7.08 -20.95
C TYR A 89 -1.16 -5.73 -20.30
N VAL A 90 -2.38 -5.27 -20.53
CA VAL A 90 -2.92 -4.03 -19.94
C VAL A 90 -3.42 -4.33 -18.53
N GLY A 91 -2.66 -3.93 -17.51
CA GLY A 91 -3.07 -4.10 -16.10
C GLY A 91 -1.94 -3.95 -15.09
N PHE A 92 -0.71 -4.37 -15.48
CA PHE A 92 0.48 -4.19 -14.66
C PHE A 92 0.63 -2.70 -14.31
N PRO A 93 1.02 -2.35 -13.08
CA PRO A 93 1.06 -0.96 -12.60
C PRO A 93 2.18 -0.11 -13.22
N CYS A 94 2.15 0.04 -14.54
CA CYS A 94 3.06 0.85 -15.36
C CYS A 94 2.49 2.21 -15.75
N GLN A 95 1.25 2.51 -15.34
CA GLN A 95 0.55 3.74 -15.70
C GLN A 95 0.21 4.56 -14.46
N ALA A 96 0.28 5.89 -14.59
CA ALA A 96 0.10 6.81 -13.47
C ALA A 96 -1.27 6.67 -12.78
N HIS A 97 -2.34 6.43 -13.54
CA HIS A 97 -3.70 6.29 -13.01
C HIS A 97 -3.89 5.08 -12.07
N ARG A 98 -2.93 4.14 -12.05
CA ARG A 98 -2.92 2.97 -11.16
C ARG A 98 -2.55 3.34 -9.72
N TYR A 99 -2.08 4.57 -9.50
CA TYR A 99 -1.57 5.04 -8.22
C TYR A 99 -2.43 6.16 -7.64
N VAL A 100 -2.60 6.13 -6.33
CA VAL A 100 -3.19 7.22 -5.56
C VAL A 100 -2.14 7.69 -4.56
N LEU A 101 -1.89 9.00 -4.50
CA LEU A 101 -0.94 9.54 -3.54
C LEU A 101 -1.52 9.45 -2.12
N ALA A 102 -0.71 9.04 -1.15
CA ALA A 102 -1.17 8.80 0.22
C ALA A 102 -1.79 10.04 0.89
N ASP A 103 -1.26 11.24 0.60
CA ASP A 103 -1.83 12.51 1.05
C ASP A 103 -3.17 12.79 0.38
N ALA A 104 -3.25 12.66 -0.95
CA ALA A 104 -4.50 12.81 -1.69
C ALA A 104 -5.57 11.82 -1.25
N PHE A 105 -5.19 10.57 -0.93
CA PHE A 105 -6.08 9.55 -0.38
C PHE A 105 -6.69 10.00 0.95
N LEU A 106 -5.88 10.54 1.87
CA LEU A 106 -6.37 11.04 3.15
C LEU A 106 -7.29 12.25 3.01
N TYR A 107 -6.98 13.17 2.11
CA TYR A 107 -7.87 14.30 1.82
C TYR A 107 -9.20 13.83 1.23
N GLY A 108 -9.18 12.92 0.27
CA GLY A 108 -10.40 12.35 -0.31
C GLY A 108 -11.25 11.61 0.73
N LEU A 109 -10.63 10.86 1.64
CA LEU A 109 -11.34 10.22 2.73
C LEU A 109 -11.96 11.22 3.71
N ALA A 110 -11.24 12.27 4.07
CA ALA A 110 -11.76 13.32 4.95
C ALA A 110 -12.97 14.02 4.33
N ASP A 111 -12.90 14.35 3.04
CA ASP A 111 -14.01 14.94 2.28
C ASP A 111 -15.23 14.02 2.24
N CYS A 112 -15.04 12.74 1.90
CA CYS A 112 -16.11 11.73 1.92
C CYS A 112 -16.77 11.56 3.30
N LEU A 113 -16.00 11.68 4.37
CA LEU A 113 -16.47 11.55 5.75
C LEU A 113 -16.93 12.88 6.36
N GLN A 114 -16.93 13.97 5.58
CA GLN A 114 -17.29 15.33 6.03
C GLN A 114 -16.47 15.80 7.26
N GLY A 115 -15.20 15.37 7.32
CA GLY A 115 -14.27 15.72 8.38
C GLY A 115 -13.05 16.49 7.86
N GLU A 116 -12.13 16.81 8.76
CA GLU A 116 -10.86 17.45 8.42
C GLU A 116 -9.71 16.44 8.47
N ALA A 117 -8.90 16.39 7.41
CA ALA A 117 -7.71 15.54 7.39
C ALA A 117 -6.72 15.98 8.49
N ALA A 118 -6.17 15.01 9.23
CA ALA A 118 -5.17 15.30 10.26
C ALA A 118 -3.95 16.02 9.64
N ALA A 119 -3.74 17.29 10.02
CA ALA A 119 -2.72 18.16 9.45
C ALA A 119 -1.31 17.59 9.59
N GLU A 120 -1.04 16.87 10.68
CA GLU A 120 0.26 16.24 10.95
C GLU A 120 0.53 15.03 10.06
N ALA A 121 -0.51 14.39 9.51
CA ALA A 121 -0.37 13.17 8.72
C ALA A 121 0.47 13.41 7.46
N GLN A 122 0.28 14.54 6.79
CA GLN A 122 1.06 14.91 5.62
C GLN A 122 2.56 15.04 5.97
N THR A 123 2.85 15.71 7.09
CA THR A 123 4.23 15.89 7.59
C THR A 123 4.87 14.55 7.96
N TRP A 124 4.10 13.62 8.55
CA TRP A 124 4.61 12.29 8.85
C TRP A 124 4.86 11.45 7.60
N LEU A 125 3.97 11.49 6.61
CA LEU A 125 4.11 10.76 5.35
C LEU A 125 5.31 11.25 4.53
N SER A 126 5.53 12.56 4.45
CA SER A 126 6.68 13.14 3.74
C SER A 126 8.02 12.76 4.39
N ALA A 127 8.02 12.54 5.71
CA ALA A 127 9.22 12.16 6.47
C ALA A 127 9.60 10.67 6.36
N LEU A 128 8.76 9.84 5.76
CA LEU A 128 9.06 8.41 5.59
C LEU A 128 10.05 8.18 4.45
N GLY A 129 10.93 7.19 4.61
CA GLY A 129 11.95 6.83 3.62
C GLY A 129 13.19 7.74 3.62
N GLU A 130 13.09 8.92 4.22
CA GLU A 130 14.19 9.89 4.26
C GLU A 130 15.17 9.66 5.42
N HIS A 131 16.45 9.94 5.15
CA HIS A 131 17.47 10.10 6.19
C HIS A 131 17.35 11.48 6.83
N LEU A 132 16.50 11.57 7.86
CA LEU A 132 16.30 12.81 8.61
C LEU A 132 17.33 12.97 9.76
N PRO A 133 17.78 14.20 10.07
CA PRO A 133 18.55 14.50 11.27
C PRO A 133 17.87 13.95 12.53
N GLU A 134 18.67 13.54 13.53
CA GLU A 134 18.14 12.88 14.74
C GLU A 134 17.10 13.73 15.49
N ASP A 135 17.32 15.04 15.57
CA ASP A 135 16.48 16.00 16.25
C ASP A 135 15.13 16.17 15.55
N VAL A 136 15.14 16.26 14.21
CA VAL A 136 13.92 16.27 13.38
C VAL A 136 13.17 14.94 13.51
N ARG A 137 13.91 13.82 13.47
CA ARG A 137 13.34 12.48 13.62
C ARG A 137 12.65 12.26 14.97
N ARG A 138 13.20 12.84 16.06
CA ARG A 138 12.60 12.81 17.41
C ARG A 138 11.36 13.68 17.52
N LYS A 139 11.34 14.85 16.89
CA LYS A 139 10.14 15.74 16.86
C LYS A 139 8.98 15.12 16.08
N LEU A 140 9.28 14.32 15.07
CA LEU A 140 8.29 13.55 14.30
C LEU A 140 7.95 12.19 14.95
N ALA A 141 8.02 12.07 16.27
CA ALA A 141 7.81 10.81 16.98
C ALA A 141 6.35 10.35 16.87
N THR A 142 6.05 9.57 15.82
CA THR A 142 4.79 8.81 15.74
C THR A 142 4.79 7.69 16.80
N PRO A 143 3.65 7.32 17.39
CA PRO A 143 3.55 6.24 18.38
C PRO A 143 4.19 4.92 17.92
N TRP A 144 4.12 4.64 16.61
CA TRP A 144 4.53 3.40 15.94
C TRP A 144 6.04 3.32 15.60
N LYS A 145 6.84 4.31 15.99
CA LYS A 145 8.28 4.37 15.61
C LYS A 145 9.17 3.37 16.35
N ARG A 146 8.69 2.71 17.42
CA ARG A 146 9.55 2.07 18.43
C ARG A 146 9.96 0.61 18.15
N GLY A 147 9.27 -0.12 17.26
CA GLY A 147 9.58 -1.53 16.99
C GLY A 147 10.58 -1.74 15.84
N GLY A 148 11.64 -2.52 16.09
CA GLY A 148 12.54 -3.02 15.03
C GLY A 148 11.91 -4.13 14.17
N GLU A 149 10.74 -4.63 14.57
CA GLU A 149 10.06 -5.78 13.97
C GLU A 149 9.55 -5.51 12.55
N LEU A 150 9.23 -4.24 12.25
CA LEU A 150 8.70 -3.81 10.95
C LEU A 150 9.75 -3.73 9.83
N PHE A 151 11.04 -3.75 10.18
CA PHE A 151 12.11 -3.74 9.19
C PHE A 151 12.22 -5.13 8.56
N CYS A 152 12.59 -5.17 7.27
CA CYS A 152 13.00 -6.42 6.65
C CYS A 152 14.28 -6.95 7.32
N GLU A 153 14.51 -8.25 7.20
CA GLU A 153 15.63 -8.95 7.85
C GLU A 153 16.98 -8.24 7.65
N ARG A 154 17.27 -7.82 6.41
CA ARG A 154 18.51 -7.11 6.05
C ARG A 154 18.66 -5.75 6.75
N HIS A 155 17.58 -4.98 6.87
CA HIS A 155 17.66 -3.60 7.36
C HIS A 155 17.32 -3.47 8.86
N ARG A 156 16.95 -4.57 9.52
CA ARG A 156 16.54 -4.60 10.93
C ARG A 156 17.69 -4.25 11.88
N SER A 157 18.89 -4.77 11.64
CA SER A 157 20.06 -4.59 12.50
C SER A 157 20.47 -3.11 12.62
N GLU A 158 20.53 -2.42 11.48
CA GLU A 158 20.96 -1.01 11.39
C GLU A 158 19.79 -0.02 11.52
N ARG A 159 18.55 -0.51 11.55
CA ARG A 159 17.32 0.30 11.55
C ARG A 159 17.32 1.33 10.42
N ASN A 160 17.73 0.91 9.22
CA ASN A 160 17.87 1.77 8.05
C ASN A 160 16.49 2.30 7.59
N SER A 161 16.33 3.63 7.60
CA SER A 161 15.09 4.34 7.27
C SER A 161 14.61 4.14 5.84
N CYS A 162 15.48 3.74 4.91
CA CYS A 162 15.15 3.48 3.51
C CYS A 162 14.55 2.08 3.29
N CYS A 163 14.33 1.29 4.34
CA CYS A 163 13.67 -0.01 4.22
C CYS A 163 12.21 0.15 3.77
N ALA A 164 11.89 -0.34 2.56
CA ALA A 164 10.53 -0.28 2.02
C ALA A 164 9.47 -0.93 2.94
N ALA A 165 9.83 -2.03 3.62
CA ALA A 165 8.92 -2.72 4.54
C ALA A 165 8.47 -1.82 5.70
N VAL A 166 9.42 -1.19 6.41
CA VAL A 166 9.05 -0.29 7.52
C VAL A 166 8.37 0.99 7.02
N THR A 167 8.75 1.48 5.85
CA THR A 167 8.12 2.65 5.21
C THR A 167 6.65 2.39 4.92
N VAL A 168 6.33 1.27 4.26
CA VAL A 168 4.94 0.89 3.96
C VAL A 168 4.17 0.64 5.25
N SER A 169 4.71 -0.13 6.21
CA SER A 169 4.02 -0.39 7.48
C SER A 169 3.69 0.89 8.25
N ARG A 170 4.63 1.84 8.32
CA ARG A 170 4.40 3.13 9.00
C ARG A 170 3.41 4.00 8.25
N ALA A 171 3.45 4.02 6.91
CA ALA A 171 2.46 4.72 6.10
C ALA A 171 1.05 4.16 6.38
N SER A 172 0.89 2.83 6.45
CA SER A 172 -0.38 2.20 6.81
C SER A 172 -0.87 2.60 8.20
N PHE A 173 0.02 2.67 9.21
CA PHE A 173 -0.38 3.13 10.55
C PHE A 173 -0.78 4.60 10.58
N ILE A 174 -0.10 5.47 9.82
CA ILE A 174 -0.51 6.88 9.69
C ILE A 174 -1.90 6.95 9.07
N ILE A 175 -2.14 6.21 7.98
CA ILE A 175 -3.45 6.19 7.32
C ILE A 175 -4.55 5.72 8.28
N LEU A 176 -4.35 4.60 8.96
CA LEU A 176 -5.31 4.05 9.91
C LEU A 176 -5.58 5.01 11.08
N TYR A 177 -4.53 5.67 11.59
CA TYR A 177 -4.68 6.67 12.64
C TYR A 177 -5.48 7.89 12.17
N SER A 178 -5.20 8.41 10.97
CA SER A 178 -5.95 9.52 10.37
C SER A 178 -7.42 9.16 10.20
N VAL A 179 -7.72 7.97 9.68
CA VAL A 179 -9.10 7.47 9.58
C VAL A 179 -9.75 7.36 10.96
N GLN A 180 -9.03 6.85 11.96
CA GLN A 180 -9.55 6.79 13.33
C GLN A 180 -9.90 8.17 13.89
N GLN A 181 -9.15 9.24 13.56
CA GLN A 181 -9.51 10.59 14.01
C GLN A 181 -10.76 11.11 13.30
N LEU A 182 -11.00 10.75 12.05
CA LEU A 182 -12.18 11.15 11.29
C LEU A 182 -13.47 10.46 11.77
N LEU A 183 -13.35 9.29 12.41
CA LEU A 183 -14.48 8.50 12.90
C LEU A 183 -14.87 8.80 14.35
N LYS A 184 -14.21 9.75 15.01
CA LYS A 184 -14.50 10.18 16.39
C LYS A 184 -15.31 11.46 16.40
#